data_AF-N4VPV3-F1
#
_entry.id   AF-N4VPV3-F1
#
_cell.length_a   1.000
_cell.length_b   1.000
_cell.length_c   1.000
_cell.angle_alpha   90.00
_cell.angle_beta   90.00
_cell.angle_gamma   90.00
#
_symmetry.space_group_name_H-M   'P 1'
#
loop_
_entity.id
_entity.type
_entity.pdbx_description
1 polymer ?
#
loop_
_entity_poly.entity_id
_entity_poly.type
_entity_poly.pdbx_seq_one_letter_code
_entity_poly.pdbx_strand_id
1 'polypeptide(L)'
;MLRSSISSLLFLGLTTLSSGLALAPRQGDGDIAIAPGFINHDAVVPFQQQASDGVEGEIETHFKPWLNDGAGCFPYAAVDRSGFHGAGLRPTGKIGGDCRDPSKGQIYVRVGTSNGRTGVLYSWYIPKIQNGEKHRHYYLSIVVWLHTDICKAKATDYKVVGISYSTGKESWDKFSSPNTLYTASDANFGPVNTHAIVGYWGKMNVEPSRDSAHHALSPPMIAWSKLSKPAKDQFNNIAYEHARCPFNDNNFQATLDAAFNGDLYNNLPLEPTLQCVPIDPKDPISDDPIPDDPPKKEEPKKEEPKPEEPTPVDPEDPTEPEGPVPVTSDPADGLFEDGPEIPEEALPADGLFEDGPEIPEEALPADPTFTPTP
;
A
#
# COMPACT_ATOMS: atom_id res chain seq x y z
N MET A 1 54.37 44.11 16.24
CA MET A 1 53.17 44.81 15.71
C MET A 1 52.45 43.82 14.81
N LEU A 2 51.38 43.22 15.34
CA LEU A 2 50.52 42.22 14.69
C LEU A 2 49.58 42.91 13.69
N ARG A 3 49.38 42.32 12.50
CA ARG A 3 48.20 42.58 11.66
C ARG A 3 47.51 41.25 11.39
N SER A 4 46.41 41.01 12.09
CA SER A 4 45.55 39.84 11.97
C SER A 4 44.55 40.07 10.84
N SER A 5 44.55 39.18 9.85
CA SER A 5 43.55 39.10 8.79
C SER A 5 42.38 38.25 9.28
N ILE A 6 41.19 38.84 9.40
CA ILE A 6 39.96 38.13 9.79
C ILE A 6 39.25 37.71 8.51
N SER A 7 39.24 36.42 8.22
CA SER A 7 38.47 35.82 7.13
C SER A 7 37.12 35.38 7.70
N SER A 8 36.04 36.06 7.34
CA SER A 8 34.67 35.67 7.68
C SER A 8 34.23 34.51 6.79
N LEU A 9 34.17 33.32 7.36
CA LEU A 9 33.46 32.17 6.80
C LEU A 9 31.95 32.36 7.01
N LEU A 10 31.23 32.66 5.92
CA LEU A 10 29.78 32.58 5.85
C LEU A 10 29.39 31.10 5.69
N PHE A 11 28.94 30.47 6.79
CA PHE A 11 28.21 29.22 6.71
C PHE A 11 26.78 29.52 6.26
N LEU A 12 26.46 29.23 4.99
CA LEU A 12 25.06 29.09 4.58
C LEU A 12 24.54 27.79 5.20
N GLY A 13 23.72 27.92 6.26
CA GLY A 13 22.91 26.82 6.76
C GLY A 13 21.93 26.39 5.67
N LEU A 14 22.13 25.20 5.12
CA LEU A 14 21.19 24.57 4.21
C LEU A 14 20.03 24.03 5.05
N THR A 15 18.98 24.83 5.24
CA THR A 15 17.75 24.35 5.85
C THR A 15 17.09 23.35 4.91
N THR A 16 17.24 22.06 5.19
CA THR A 16 16.42 21.02 4.59
C THR A 16 15.00 21.18 5.13
N LEU A 17 14.15 21.89 4.40
CA LEU A 17 12.72 21.73 4.55
C LEU A 17 12.40 20.28 4.15
N SER A 18 12.23 19.41 5.14
CA SER A 18 11.48 18.16 4.93
C SER A 18 10.03 18.54 4.71
N SER A 19 9.72 19.02 3.51
CA SER A 19 8.37 19.02 3.00
C SER A 19 7.97 17.56 2.92
N GLY A 20 7.26 17.05 3.94
CA GLY A 20 6.62 15.75 3.84
C GLY A 20 5.80 15.77 2.54
N LEU A 21 6.14 14.92 1.58
CA LEU A 21 5.36 14.83 0.35
C LEU A 21 3.95 14.40 0.78
N ALA A 22 2.99 15.33 0.68
CA ALA A 22 1.60 14.97 0.79
C ALA A 22 1.23 14.14 -0.44
N LEU A 23 0.38 13.13 -0.23
CA LEU A 23 -0.13 12.32 -1.33
C LEU A 23 -0.90 13.21 -2.31
N ALA A 24 -0.84 12.90 -3.60
CA ALA A 24 -1.59 13.64 -4.59
C ALA A 24 -3.11 13.58 -4.29
N PRO A 25 -3.85 14.70 -4.39
CA PRO A 25 -5.28 14.73 -4.12
C PRO A 25 -6.03 13.84 -5.11
N ARG A 26 -7.11 13.19 -4.65
CA ARG A 26 -8.08 12.52 -5.54
C ARG A 26 -8.79 13.57 -6.39
N GLN A 27 -9.08 13.24 -7.65
CA GLN A 27 -9.82 14.14 -8.54
C GLN A 27 -11.32 13.87 -8.37
N GLY A 28 -12.11 14.90 -8.04
CA GLY A 28 -13.54 14.76 -7.73
C GLY A 28 -14.49 14.63 -8.92
N ASP A 29 -13.96 14.67 -10.15
CA ASP A 29 -14.74 14.71 -11.40
C ASP A 29 -14.71 13.37 -12.16
N GLY A 30 -14.65 12.26 -11.45
CA GLY A 30 -14.63 10.90 -12.02
C GLY A 30 -13.23 10.38 -12.41
N ASP A 31 -13.21 9.16 -12.94
CA ASP A 31 -11.97 8.49 -13.37
C ASP A 31 -11.49 8.99 -14.75
N ILE A 32 -10.22 9.40 -14.87
CA ILE A 32 -9.62 9.94 -16.09
C ILE A 32 -8.32 9.21 -16.42
N ALA A 33 -8.28 8.54 -17.57
CA ALA A 33 -7.08 7.97 -18.14
C ALA A 33 -6.51 8.87 -19.25
N ILE A 34 -5.18 9.00 -19.32
CA ILE A 34 -4.52 9.58 -20.50
C ILE A 34 -4.62 8.62 -21.70
N ALA A 35 -4.31 9.12 -22.91
CA ALA A 35 -4.23 8.26 -24.09
C ALA A 35 -3.26 7.07 -23.84
N PRO A 36 -3.64 5.83 -24.21
CA PRO A 36 -4.74 5.48 -25.10
C PRO A 36 -6.12 5.31 -24.42
N GLY A 37 -6.21 5.50 -23.10
CA GLY A 37 -7.46 5.55 -22.35
C GLY A 37 -7.80 4.22 -21.66
N PHE A 38 -9.09 4.04 -21.40
CA PHE A 38 -9.60 2.85 -20.73
C PHE A 38 -9.95 1.71 -21.71
N ILE A 39 -9.76 0.47 -21.27
CA ILE A 39 -10.29 -0.76 -21.89
C ILE A 39 -11.04 -1.60 -20.86
N ASN A 40 -11.78 -2.62 -21.25
CA ASN A 40 -12.44 -3.50 -20.27
C ASN A 40 -11.42 -4.09 -19.29
N HIS A 41 -11.80 -4.25 -18.02
CA HIS A 41 -10.88 -4.70 -16.97
C HIS A 41 -10.28 -6.08 -17.27
N ASP A 42 -11.01 -6.95 -17.95
CA ASP A 42 -10.60 -8.29 -18.36
C ASP A 42 -9.83 -8.35 -19.68
N ALA A 43 -9.78 -7.23 -20.42
CA ALA A 43 -9.02 -7.09 -21.66
C ALA A 43 -7.58 -6.62 -21.43
N VAL A 44 -7.26 -6.12 -20.22
CA VAL A 44 -5.90 -5.75 -19.85
C VAL A 44 -5.02 -6.99 -19.83
N VAL A 45 -3.96 -6.98 -20.64
CA VAL A 45 -2.98 -8.07 -20.70
C VAL A 45 -1.98 -7.90 -19.56
N PRO A 46 -1.90 -8.85 -18.59
CA PRO A 46 -0.91 -8.79 -17.52
C PRO A 46 0.51 -8.85 -18.05
N PHE A 47 1.42 -8.18 -17.36
CA PHE A 47 2.84 -8.32 -17.58
C PHE A 47 3.33 -9.69 -17.07
N GLN A 48 4.29 -10.24 -17.82
CA GLN A 48 5.07 -11.36 -17.33
C GLN A 48 5.85 -10.96 -16.07
N GLN A 49 6.16 -11.94 -15.21
CA GLN A 49 6.91 -11.69 -13.99
C GLN A 49 8.29 -11.11 -14.33
N GLN A 50 8.59 -9.90 -13.84
CA GLN A 50 9.88 -9.24 -14.00
C GLN A 50 10.20 -8.40 -12.77
N ALA A 51 11.29 -8.74 -12.08
CA ALA A 51 11.86 -7.95 -11.00
C ALA A 51 12.86 -6.91 -11.53
N SER A 52 13.23 -5.94 -10.70
CA SER A 52 14.31 -4.98 -10.94
C SER A 52 15.65 -5.68 -11.21
N ASP A 53 16.65 -4.95 -11.72
CA ASP A 53 17.99 -5.51 -11.91
C ASP A 53 18.76 -5.53 -10.57
N GLY A 54 19.65 -6.53 -10.40
CA GLY A 54 20.54 -6.63 -9.24
C GLY A 54 19.82 -6.97 -7.92
N VAL A 55 20.43 -6.56 -6.80
CA VAL A 55 19.98 -6.89 -5.44
C VAL A 55 18.55 -6.41 -5.17
N GLU A 56 18.12 -5.30 -5.80
CA GLU A 56 16.75 -4.80 -5.66
C GLU A 56 15.73 -5.84 -6.15
N GLY A 57 15.93 -6.42 -7.34
CA GLY A 57 15.01 -7.44 -7.86
C GLY A 57 15.09 -8.78 -7.12
N GLU A 58 16.27 -9.11 -6.59
CA GLU A 58 16.42 -10.25 -5.69
C GLU A 58 15.59 -10.06 -4.42
N ILE A 59 15.60 -8.87 -3.82
CA ILE A 59 14.77 -8.50 -2.66
C ILE A 59 13.28 -8.59 -3.00
N GLU A 60 12.85 -7.98 -4.11
CA GLU A 60 11.46 -8.02 -4.58
C GLU A 60 10.94 -9.45 -4.74
N THR A 61 11.78 -10.36 -5.25
CA THR A 61 11.38 -11.76 -5.43
C THR A 61 11.42 -12.53 -4.12
N HIS A 62 12.44 -12.30 -3.29
CA HIS A 62 12.66 -13.04 -2.04
C HIS A 62 11.56 -12.79 -1.00
N PHE A 63 10.97 -11.60 -1.00
CA PHE A 63 9.93 -11.21 -0.04
C PHE A 63 8.53 -11.05 -0.68
N LYS A 64 8.31 -11.59 -1.87
CA LYS A 64 7.05 -11.46 -2.61
C LYS A 64 5.88 -12.06 -1.83
N PRO A 65 4.86 -11.29 -1.43
CA PRO A 65 3.77 -11.80 -0.62
C PRO A 65 2.78 -12.66 -1.42
N TRP A 66 2.06 -13.51 -0.70
CA TRP A 66 0.83 -14.16 -1.17
C TRP A 66 -0.38 -13.36 -0.70
N LEU A 67 -1.40 -13.22 -1.55
CA LEU A 67 -2.69 -12.62 -1.18
C LEU A 67 -3.74 -13.72 -1.02
N ASN A 68 -4.11 -14.03 0.21
CA ASN A 68 -5.21 -14.93 0.54
C ASN A 68 -6.56 -14.20 0.38
N ASP A 69 -7.25 -14.48 -0.72
CA ASP A 69 -8.54 -13.87 -1.06
C ASP A 69 -9.70 -14.69 -0.48
N GLY A 70 -10.29 -14.20 0.62
CA GLY A 70 -11.48 -14.82 1.21
C GLY A 70 -12.80 -14.36 0.58
N ALA A 71 -12.84 -13.17 -0.02
CA ALA A 71 -14.02 -12.62 -0.69
C ALA A 71 -13.66 -11.41 -1.57
N GLY A 72 -14.57 -11.02 -2.47
CA GLY A 72 -14.41 -9.84 -3.32
C GLY A 72 -13.80 -10.16 -4.68
N CYS A 73 -13.10 -9.19 -5.25
CA CYS A 73 -12.45 -9.35 -6.54
C CYS A 73 -11.03 -9.88 -6.37
N PHE A 74 -10.62 -10.80 -7.24
CA PHE A 74 -9.21 -11.13 -7.41
C PHE A 74 -8.43 -9.91 -7.91
N PRO A 75 -7.10 -9.86 -7.69
CA PRO A 75 -6.24 -8.90 -8.35
C PRO A 75 -6.36 -8.97 -9.87
N TYR A 76 -6.28 -7.83 -10.53
CA TYR A 76 -6.22 -7.68 -11.98
C TYR A 76 -5.01 -6.80 -12.36
N ALA A 77 -4.50 -6.95 -13.57
CA ALA A 77 -3.62 -5.95 -14.16
C ALA A 77 -4.41 -4.63 -14.33
N ALA A 78 -3.87 -3.55 -13.77
CA ALA A 78 -4.45 -2.22 -13.90
C ALA A 78 -4.15 -1.61 -15.27
N VAL A 79 -2.95 -1.85 -15.80
CA VAL A 79 -2.43 -1.26 -17.04
C VAL A 79 -1.69 -2.34 -17.84
N ASP A 80 -1.75 -2.27 -19.16
CA ASP A 80 -0.97 -3.14 -20.05
C ASP A 80 0.31 -2.47 -20.59
N ARG A 81 1.10 -3.21 -21.39
CA ARG A 81 2.35 -2.70 -21.99
C ARG A 81 2.14 -1.51 -22.94
N SER A 82 0.95 -1.33 -23.50
CA SER A 82 0.63 -0.24 -24.42
C SER A 82 0.12 1.02 -23.70
N GLY A 83 -0.09 0.94 -22.38
CA GLY A 83 -0.60 2.03 -21.56
C GLY A 83 -2.13 2.06 -21.45
N PHE A 84 -2.86 1.08 -21.98
CA PHE A 84 -4.29 1.00 -21.73
C PHE A 84 -4.55 0.68 -20.26
N HIS A 85 -5.42 1.47 -19.62
CA HIS A 85 -5.84 1.21 -18.25
C HIS A 85 -7.15 0.41 -18.23
N GLY A 86 -7.29 -0.54 -17.32
CA GLY A 86 -8.56 -1.23 -17.11
C GLY A 86 -9.61 -0.26 -16.59
N ALA A 87 -10.78 -0.24 -17.20
CA ALA A 87 -11.92 0.59 -16.83
C ALA A 87 -12.53 0.20 -15.47
N GLY A 88 -12.00 -0.82 -14.80
CA GLY A 88 -12.57 -1.35 -13.56
C GLY A 88 -13.97 -1.93 -13.77
N LEU A 89 -14.69 -2.11 -12.67
CA LEU A 89 -16.07 -2.59 -12.67
C LEU A 89 -16.98 -1.65 -11.88
N ARG A 90 -18.22 -1.52 -12.34
CA ARG A 90 -19.25 -0.84 -11.53
C ARG A 90 -19.51 -1.68 -10.27
N PRO A 91 -19.61 -1.08 -9.06
CA PRO A 91 -19.81 -1.80 -7.81
C PRO A 91 -21.26 -2.30 -7.63
N THR A 92 -21.73 -3.10 -8.58
CA THR A 92 -23.06 -3.71 -8.63
C THR A 92 -22.97 -5.24 -8.74
N GLY A 93 -24.07 -5.93 -8.42
CA GLY A 93 -24.14 -7.39 -8.48
C GLY A 93 -23.52 -8.07 -7.27
N LYS A 94 -22.91 -9.24 -7.46
CA LYS A 94 -22.18 -9.95 -6.39
C LYS A 94 -20.85 -9.23 -6.08
N ILE A 95 -20.40 -9.29 -4.82
CA ILE A 95 -19.15 -8.65 -4.36
C ILE A 95 -17.93 -9.04 -5.20
N GLY A 96 -17.82 -10.31 -5.59
CA GLY A 96 -16.81 -10.84 -6.50
C GLY A 96 -17.35 -11.20 -7.88
N GLY A 97 -18.51 -10.66 -8.27
CA GLY A 97 -19.08 -10.89 -9.60
C GLY A 97 -18.22 -10.25 -10.67
N ASP A 98 -17.96 -10.99 -11.75
CA ASP A 98 -17.23 -10.57 -12.95
C ASP A 98 -15.75 -10.19 -12.75
N CYS A 99 -15.17 -10.54 -11.59
CA CYS A 99 -13.78 -10.21 -11.24
C CYS A 99 -13.04 -11.31 -10.47
N ARG A 100 -13.29 -12.59 -10.79
CA ARG A 100 -12.64 -13.74 -10.13
C ARG A 100 -11.92 -14.67 -11.10
N ASP A 101 -11.22 -14.09 -12.07
CA ASP A 101 -10.36 -14.81 -13.00
C ASP A 101 -8.90 -14.66 -12.53
N PRO A 102 -8.28 -15.74 -12.01
CA PRO A 102 -6.91 -15.66 -11.47
C PRO A 102 -5.87 -15.42 -12.56
N SER A 103 -6.17 -15.67 -13.84
CA SER A 103 -5.25 -15.43 -14.96
C SER A 103 -5.02 -13.95 -15.26
N LYS A 104 -5.85 -13.07 -14.69
CA LYS A 104 -5.80 -11.62 -14.90
C LYS A 104 -4.94 -10.88 -13.88
N GLY A 105 -4.46 -11.57 -12.84
CA GLY A 105 -3.78 -10.92 -11.72
C GLY A 105 -2.42 -10.33 -12.02
N GLN A 106 -2.04 -9.34 -11.22
CA GLN A 106 -0.72 -8.73 -11.20
C GLN A 106 -0.38 -8.25 -9.79
N ILE A 107 0.87 -8.40 -9.37
CA ILE A 107 1.47 -7.64 -8.26
C ILE A 107 2.35 -6.54 -8.86
N TYR A 108 2.21 -5.32 -8.36
CA TYR A 108 3.14 -4.21 -8.62
C TYR A 108 4.08 -4.07 -7.43
N VAL A 109 5.38 -3.97 -7.70
CA VAL A 109 6.39 -3.86 -6.64
C VAL A 109 7.31 -2.65 -6.87
N ARG A 110 7.72 -2.01 -5.78
CA ARG A 110 8.76 -0.97 -5.80
C ARG A 110 9.52 -0.95 -4.47
N VAL A 111 10.85 -1.02 -4.54
CA VAL A 111 11.74 -0.87 -3.38
C VAL A 111 12.06 0.61 -3.17
N GLY A 112 12.16 1.02 -1.92
CA GLY A 112 12.58 2.37 -1.56
C GLY A 112 13.00 2.46 -0.11
N THR A 113 13.26 3.68 0.34
CA THR A 113 13.71 3.95 1.71
C THR A 113 12.85 5.00 2.37
N SER A 114 12.54 4.80 3.66
CA SER A 114 12.00 5.83 4.54
C SER A 114 12.82 5.85 5.82
N ASN A 115 13.23 7.04 6.27
CA ASN A 115 14.06 7.22 7.46
C ASN A 115 15.33 6.33 7.45
N GLY A 116 15.96 6.19 6.29
CA GLY A 116 17.17 5.36 6.09
C GLY A 116 16.92 3.85 6.11
N ARG A 117 15.67 3.39 6.25
CA ARG A 117 15.31 1.96 6.30
C ARG A 117 14.71 1.48 4.99
N THR A 118 15.04 0.25 4.60
CA THR A 118 14.58 -0.36 3.34
C THR A 118 13.16 -0.91 3.49
N GLY A 119 12.27 -0.47 2.60
CA GLY A 119 10.89 -0.95 2.50
C GLY A 119 10.58 -1.44 1.10
N VAL A 120 9.83 -2.54 1.00
CA VAL A 120 9.33 -3.08 -0.27
C VAL A 120 7.82 -2.92 -0.31
N LEU A 121 7.33 -2.02 -1.16
CA LEU A 121 5.90 -1.81 -1.38
C LEU A 121 5.41 -2.85 -2.40
N TYR A 122 4.46 -3.69 -1.99
CA TYR A 122 3.70 -4.56 -2.88
C TYR A 122 2.26 -4.09 -2.95
N SER A 123 1.70 -4.07 -4.16
CA SER A 123 0.34 -3.59 -4.40
C SER A 123 -0.41 -4.44 -5.42
N TRP A 124 -1.71 -4.61 -5.18
CA TRP A 124 -2.65 -5.28 -6.07
C TRP A 124 -3.76 -4.32 -6.45
N TYR A 125 -4.06 -4.24 -7.74
CA TYR A 125 -5.24 -3.54 -8.22
C TYR A 125 -6.45 -4.48 -8.23
N ILE A 126 -7.60 -4.02 -7.73
CA ILE A 126 -8.88 -4.70 -7.93
C ILE A 126 -9.86 -3.83 -8.73
N PRO A 127 -10.67 -4.42 -9.63
CA PRO A 127 -11.59 -3.66 -10.49
C PRO A 127 -12.68 -2.87 -9.74
N LYS A 128 -13.12 -3.34 -8.58
CA LYS A 128 -14.14 -2.70 -7.73
C LYS A 128 -13.99 -3.11 -6.26
N ILE A 129 -14.52 -2.26 -5.37
CA ILE A 129 -14.84 -2.61 -3.98
C ILE A 129 -16.35 -2.50 -3.81
N GLN A 130 -16.95 -3.44 -3.06
CA GLN A 130 -18.41 -3.46 -2.85
C GLN A 130 -18.85 -3.78 -1.41
N ASN A 131 -17.92 -4.08 -0.50
CA ASN A 131 -18.21 -4.33 0.90
C ASN A 131 -17.79 -3.14 1.76
N GLY A 132 -18.77 -2.45 2.34
CA GLY A 132 -18.60 -1.13 2.92
C GLY A 132 -18.72 -0.05 1.85
N GLU A 133 -17.61 0.62 1.54
CA GLU A 133 -17.56 1.59 0.43
C GLU A 133 -17.78 0.88 -0.91
N LYS A 134 -18.36 1.61 -1.87
CA LYS A 134 -18.75 1.07 -3.18
C LYS A 134 -18.25 1.99 -4.27
N HIS A 135 -17.16 1.60 -4.91
CA HIS A 135 -16.63 2.35 -6.04
C HIS A 135 -15.85 1.45 -6.98
N ARG A 136 -15.62 2.00 -8.17
CA ARG A 136 -14.72 1.46 -9.19
C ARG A 136 -13.29 1.68 -8.73
N HIS A 137 -12.39 0.76 -9.12
CA HIS A 137 -10.96 0.80 -8.84
C HIS A 137 -10.58 0.76 -7.36
N TYR A 138 -9.58 -0.05 -7.01
CA TYR A 138 -8.91 0.10 -5.72
C TYR A 138 -7.53 -0.56 -5.73
N TYR A 139 -6.67 -0.14 -4.80
CA TYR A 139 -5.34 -0.71 -4.60
C TYR A 139 -5.20 -1.23 -3.17
N LEU A 140 -5.02 -2.54 -3.05
CA LEU A 140 -4.57 -3.18 -1.81
C LEU A 140 -3.06 -3.08 -1.75
N SER A 141 -2.48 -2.76 -0.58
CA SER A 141 -1.03 -2.60 -0.48
C SER A 141 -0.49 -3.00 0.89
N ILE A 142 0.74 -3.49 0.88
CA ILE A 142 1.56 -3.72 2.06
C ILE A 142 2.96 -3.12 1.85
N VAL A 143 3.64 -2.78 2.94
CA VAL A 143 5.07 -2.49 2.92
C VAL A 143 5.78 -3.49 3.81
N VAL A 144 6.68 -4.29 3.22
CA VAL A 144 7.56 -5.20 3.97
C VAL A 144 8.81 -4.44 4.36
N TRP A 145 9.06 -4.30 5.66
CA TRP A 145 10.21 -3.59 6.21
C TRP A 145 11.35 -4.57 6.47
N LEU A 146 12.55 -4.21 5.99
CA LEU A 146 13.70 -5.09 5.98
C LEU A 146 14.86 -4.50 6.79
N HIS A 147 15.63 -5.39 7.41
CA HIS A 147 16.84 -5.04 8.14
C HIS A 147 17.97 -5.99 7.80
N THR A 148 19.19 -5.47 7.76
CA THR A 148 20.43 -6.25 7.69
C THR A 148 21.58 -5.47 8.35
N ASP A 149 22.42 -6.16 9.11
CA ASP A 149 23.66 -5.64 9.68
C ASP A 149 24.89 -5.97 8.80
N ILE A 150 24.66 -6.56 7.62
CA ILE A 150 25.70 -7.00 6.70
C ILE A 150 25.98 -5.92 5.66
N CYS A 151 27.24 -5.50 5.56
CA CYS A 151 27.69 -4.59 4.50
C CYS A 151 27.57 -5.26 3.13
N LYS A 152 27.03 -4.54 2.14
CA LYS A 152 26.79 -5.05 0.77
C LYS A 152 25.99 -6.36 0.81
N ALA A 153 24.98 -6.40 1.67
CA ALA A 153 24.04 -7.50 1.81
C ALA A 153 23.45 -7.90 0.44
N LYS A 154 23.39 -9.21 0.22
CA LYS A 154 22.51 -9.79 -0.82
C LYS A 154 21.10 -9.94 -0.25
N ALA A 155 20.11 -10.21 -1.10
CA ALA A 155 18.71 -10.29 -0.67
C ALA A 155 18.47 -11.25 0.51
N THR A 156 19.17 -12.39 0.55
CA THR A 156 19.02 -13.41 1.62
C THR A 156 19.60 -12.99 2.97
N ASP A 157 20.35 -11.89 3.03
CA ASP A 157 20.93 -11.37 4.26
C ASP A 157 19.97 -10.42 4.99
N TYR A 158 18.87 -10.04 4.32
CA TYR A 158 17.81 -9.23 4.91
C TYR A 158 16.83 -10.09 5.71
N LYS A 159 16.31 -9.51 6.78
CA LYS A 159 15.23 -10.09 7.60
C LYS A 159 14.03 -9.16 7.57
N VAL A 160 12.84 -9.74 7.53
CA VAL A 160 11.59 -8.98 7.75
C VAL A 160 11.53 -8.58 9.21
N VAL A 161 11.41 -7.28 9.48
CA VAL A 161 11.25 -6.75 10.85
C VAL A 161 9.81 -6.35 11.15
N GLY A 162 9.03 -6.06 10.12
CA GLY A 162 7.61 -5.80 10.23
C GLY A 162 6.95 -5.65 8.88
N ILE A 163 5.62 -5.62 8.88
CA ILE A 163 4.82 -5.39 7.69
C ILE A 163 3.78 -4.33 8.03
N SER A 164 3.72 -3.27 7.23
CA SER A 164 2.66 -2.29 7.32
C SER A 164 1.53 -2.67 6.36
N TYR A 165 0.30 -2.70 6.85
CA TYR A 165 -0.89 -3.09 6.08
C TYR A 165 -1.78 -1.89 5.81
N SER A 166 -2.16 -1.67 4.55
CA SER A 166 -3.05 -0.55 4.21
C SER A 166 -4.47 -0.80 4.74
N THR A 167 -5.07 0.22 5.37
CA THR A 167 -6.37 0.10 6.06
C THR A 167 -7.57 0.55 5.24
N GLY A 168 -7.35 1.08 4.03
CA GLY A 168 -8.44 1.62 3.21
C GLY A 168 -8.50 3.15 3.13
N LYS A 169 -8.01 3.85 4.17
CA LYS A 169 -8.25 5.29 4.37
C LYS A 169 -6.97 6.11 4.37
N GLU A 170 -6.03 5.73 3.52
CA GLU A 170 -4.69 6.35 3.45
C GLU A 170 -3.89 6.20 4.74
N SER A 171 -4.32 5.31 5.64
CA SER A 171 -3.61 4.96 6.85
C SER A 171 -3.13 3.51 6.78
N TRP A 172 -2.27 3.18 7.74
CA TRP A 172 -1.55 1.92 7.79
C TRP A 172 -1.61 1.37 9.21
N ASP A 173 -1.86 0.08 9.34
CA ASP A 173 -1.55 -0.63 10.58
C ASP A 173 -0.06 -1.00 10.51
N LYS A 174 0.73 -0.45 11.43
CA LYS A 174 2.21 -0.45 11.36
C LYS A 174 2.84 -1.31 12.44
N PHE A 175 2.69 -2.61 12.34
CA PHE A 175 3.12 -3.52 13.39
C PHE A 175 3.72 -4.80 12.82
N SER A 176 4.64 -5.40 13.58
CA SER A 176 5.05 -6.78 13.32
C SER A 176 4.02 -7.69 13.95
N SER A 177 3.08 -8.22 13.16
CA SER A 177 2.11 -9.18 13.70
C SER A 177 2.84 -10.49 14.00
N PRO A 178 2.85 -10.98 15.26
CA PRO A 178 3.37 -12.33 15.56
C PRO A 178 2.58 -13.43 14.84
N ASN A 179 1.37 -13.09 14.34
CA ASN A 179 0.51 -14.00 13.60
C ASN A 179 0.71 -13.91 12.08
N THR A 180 1.67 -13.11 11.58
CA THR A 180 1.97 -13.12 10.14
C THR A 180 2.49 -14.49 9.77
N LEU A 181 1.76 -15.17 8.88
CA LEU A 181 2.17 -16.45 8.33
C LEU A 181 3.12 -16.21 7.17
N TYR A 182 4.08 -17.12 7.00
CA TYR A 182 5.06 -17.07 5.92
C TYR A 182 5.15 -18.42 5.21
N THR A 183 5.39 -18.37 3.90
CA THR A 183 5.70 -19.53 3.05
C THR A 183 7.09 -19.39 2.42
N ALA A 184 7.63 -20.50 1.93
CA ALA A 184 9.00 -20.60 1.44
C ALA A 184 9.22 -20.00 0.06
N SER A 185 8.20 -20.01 -0.81
CA SER A 185 8.30 -19.50 -2.18
C SER A 185 6.92 -19.37 -2.83
N ASP A 186 6.89 -18.87 -4.07
CA ASP A 186 5.70 -18.89 -4.94
C ASP A 186 5.09 -20.29 -5.12
N ALA A 187 5.88 -21.35 -4.95
CA ALA A 187 5.43 -22.75 -5.03
C ALA A 187 5.34 -23.44 -3.66
N ASN A 188 5.49 -22.69 -2.56
CA ASN A 188 5.57 -23.20 -1.18
C ASN A 188 6.63 -24.31 -1.02
N PHE A 189 7.76 -24.14 -1.68
CA PHE A 189 8.92 -25.03 -1.58
C PHE A 189 10.19 -24.21 -1.35
N GLY A 190 10.98 -24.58 -0.35
CA GLY A 190 12.24 -23.93 -0.05
C GLY A 190 12.63 -24.03 1.43
N PRO A 191 13.87 -23.66 1.77
CA PRO A 191 14.39 -23.84 3.12
C PRO A 191 14.00 -22.70 4.09
N VAL A 192 13.54 -21.55 3.60
CA VAL A 192 13.29 -20.36 4.43
C VAL A 192 11.95 -19.74 4.07
N ASN A 193 11.12 -19.47 5.07
CA ASN A 193 9.83 -18.82 4.89
C ASN A 193 9.97 -17.30 4.92
N THR A 194 9.93 -16.67 3.74
CA THR A 194 10.09 -15.20 3.57
C THR A 194 8.91 -14.54 2.88
N HIS A 195 8.00 -15.31 2.30
CA HIS A 195 6.84 -14.81 1.58
C HIS A 195 5.66 -14.67 2.56
N ALA A 196 5.35 -13.44 2.97
CA ALA A 196 4.25 -13.18 3.88
C ALA A 196 2.90 -13.55 3.23
N ILE A 197 2.01 -14.17 4.00
CA ILE A 197 0.65 -14.47 3.59
C ILE A 197 -0.28 -13.43 4.18
N VAL A 198 -0.76 -12.54 3.32
CA VAL A 198 -1.64 -11.43 3.69
C VAL A 198 -3.05 -11.71 3.21
N GLY A 199 -4.05 -11.31 3.97
CA GLY A 199 -5.44 -11.62 3.70
C GLY A 199 -6.25 -10.40 3.23
N TYR A 200 -7.24 -10.70 2.40
CA TYR A 200 -8.22 -9.75 1.86
C TYR A 200 -9.61 -10.42 1.81
N TRP A 201 -10.63 -9.73 2.35
CA TRP A 201 -12.01 -10.24 2.43
C TRP A 201 -13.01 -9.26 1.79
N GLY A 202 -12.66 -8.73 0.62
CA GLY A 202 -13.55 -7.91 -0.20
C GLY A 202 -13.72 -6.46 0.26
N LYS A 203 -12.93 -6.04 1.25
CA LYS A 203 -12.91 -4.70 1.85
C LYS A 203 -11.69 -3.91 1.39
N MET A 204 -11.61 -2.62 1.72
CA MET A 204 -10.47 -1.78 1.33
C MET A 204 -9.17 -2.03 2.11
N ASN A 205 -9.20 -2.88 3.14
CA ASN A 205 -8.04 -3.17 3.99
C ASN A 205 -7.36 -4.50 3.61
N VAL A 206 -6.06 -4.56 3.88
CA VAL A 206 -5.28 -5.80 3.94
C VAL A 206 -4.96 -6.07 5.40
N GLU A 207 -4.84 -7.33 5.79
CA GLU A 207 -4.44 -7.72 7.15
C GLU A 207 -3.60 -9.01 7.10
N PRO A 208 -2.95 -9.44 8.20
CA PRO A 208 -2.37 -10.79 8.26
C PRO A 208 -3.43 -11.86 7.95
N SER A 209 -3.06 -12.89 7.18
CA SER A 209 -4.01 -13.98 6.88
C SER A 209 -4.49 -14.71 8.14
N ARG A 210 -5.80 -15.00 8.23
CA ARG A 210 -6.44 -15.60 9.42
C ARG A 210 -6.61 -17.12 9.32
N ASP A 211 -6.56 -17.66 8.12
CA ASP A 211 -6.90 -19.05 7.77
C ASP A 211 -5.82 -19.67 6.85
N SER A 212 -4.56 -19.36 7.14
CA SER A 212 -3.42 -19.85 6.36
C SER A 212 -3.46 -19.39 4.90
N ALA A 213 -3.36 -20.32 3.95
CA ALA A 213 -3.18 -20.03 2.52
C ALA A 213 -4.27 -20.68 1.65
N HIS A 214 -5.44 -20.98 2.23
CA HIS A 214 -6.50 -21.76 1.56
C HIS A 214 -6.94 -21.18 0.22
N HIS A 215 -6.86 -19.86 0.05
CA HIS A 215 -7.24 -19.13 -1.16
C HIS A 215 -6.11 -18.19 -1.62
N ALA A 216 -4.86 -18.59 -1.38
CA ALA A 216 -3.71 -17.77 -1.72
C ALA A 216 -3.53 -17.60 -3.22
N LEU A 217 -3.37 -16.35 -3.63
CA LEU A 217 -3.04 -15.92 -4.97
C LEU A 217 -1.60 -15.39 -4.97
N SER A 218 -0.79 -15.86 -5.90
CA SER A 218 0.53 -15.28 -6.23
C SER A 218 0.60 -15.00 -7.73
N PRO A 219 -0.10 -13.96 -8.23
CA PRO A 219 -0.02 -13.61 -9.64
C PRO A 219 1.39 -13.13 -10.02
N PRO A 220 1.69 -12.99 -11.33
CA PRO A 220 2.96 -12.42 -11.77
C PRO A 220 3.26 -11.07 -11.12
N MET A 221 4.50 -10.86 -10.72
CA MET A 221 4.98 -9.59 -10.16
C MET A 221 5.75 -8.78 -11.19
N ILE A 222 5.44 -7.49 -11.32
CA ILE A 222 6.19 -6.55 -12.17
C ILE A 222 6.74 -5.41 -11.31
N ALA A 223 8.06 -5.22 -11.37
CA ALA A 223 8.72 -4.08 -10.74
C ALA A 223 8.42 -2.79 -11.48
N TRP A 224 8.27 -1.70 -10.73
CA TRP A 224 8.10 -0.36 -11.30
C TRP A 224 9.17 -0.07 -12.35
N SER A 225 10.43 -0.40 -12.08
CA SER A 225 11.55 -0.21 -13.00
C SER A 225 11.35 -0.90 -14.36
N LYS A 226 10.67 -2.05 -14.38
CA LYS A 226 10.42 -2.90 -15.57
C LYS A 226 9.13 -2.58 -16.33
N LEU A 227 8.26 -1.73 -15.79
CA LEU A 227 7.10 -1.22 -16.53
C LEU A 227 7.55 -0.49 -17.79
N SER A 228 6.79 -0.69 -18.87
CA SER A 228 6.96 0.07 -20.10
C SER A 228 6.77 1.57 -19.86
N LYS A 229 7.36 2.40 -20.73
CA LYS A 229 7.14 3.85 -20.63
C LYS A 229 5.66 4.24 -20.69
N PRO A 230 4.83 3.73 -21.64
CA PRO A 230 3.40 4.03 -21.65
C PRO A 230 2.68 3.65 -20.36
N ALA A 231 3.03 2.51 -19.75
CA ALA A 231 2.42 2.09 -18.50
C ALA A 231 2.79 3.02 -17.32
N LYS A 232 4.06 3.43 -17.22
CA LYS A 232 4.50 4.42 -16.22
C LYS A 232 3.80 5.77 -16.42
N ASP A 233 3.74 6.24 -17.65
CA ASP A 233 3.06 7.49 -18.00
C ASP A 233 1.57 7.39 -17.58
N GLN A 234 0.91 6.27 -17.84
CA GLN A 234 -0.47 6.03 -17.43
C GLN A 234 -0.64 6.07 -15.90
N PHE A 235 0.19 5.35 -15.14
CA PHE A 235 0.10 5.35 -13.67
C PHE A 235 0.40 6.71 -13.04
N ASN A 236 1.30 7.49 -13.64
CA ASN A 236 1.65 8.82 -13.13
C ASN A 236 0.59 9.87 -13.41
N ASN A 237 -0.24 9.69 -14.46
CA ASN A 237 -1.19 10.71 -14.91
C ASN A 237 -2.67 10.28 -14.85
N ILE A 238 -2.96 9.04 -14.42
CA ILE A 238 -4.33 8.63 -14.17
C ILE A 238 -4.89 9.36 -12.95
N ALA A 239 -6.12 9.82 -13.08
CA ALA A 239 -6.91 10.28 -11.95
C ALA A 239 -7.99 9.24 -11.65
N TYR A 240 -8.13 8.90 -10.37
CA TYR A 240 -9.24 8.09 -9.88
C TYR A 240 -10.14 8.96 -9.02
N GLU A 241 -11.43 8.67 -9.07
CA GLU A 241 -12.41 9.29 -8.20
C GLU A 241 -12.20 8.87 -6.73
N HIS A 242 -12.00 7.57 -6.50
CA HIS A 242 -11.96 6.98 -5.15
C HIS A 242 -10.66 6.22 -4.83
N ALA A 243 -9.90 5.79 -5.83
CA ALA A 243 -8.64 5.08 -5.63
C ALA A 243 -7.43 6.03 -5.63
N ARG A 244 -6.26 5.48 -5.31
CA ARG A 244 -4.97 6.14 -5.54
C ARG A 244 -3.90 5.10 -5.74
N CYS A 245 -3.11 5.24 -6.81
CA CYS A 245 -1.98 4.37 -7.09
C CYS A 245 -0.84 4.65 -6.09
N PRO A 246 -0.45 3.71 -5.23
CA PRO A 246 0.48 3.98 -4.12
C PRO A 246 1.95 3.92 -4.53
N PHE A 247 2.28 3.34 -5.69
CA PHE A 247 3.65 3.07 -6.13
C PHE A 247 4.10 3.95 -7.30
N ASN A 248 3.24 4.86 -7.78
CA ASN A 248 3.62 5.78 -8.86
C ASN A 248 4.59 6.85 -8.34
N ASP A 249 5.24 7.59 -9.24
CA ASP A 249 6.29 8.54 -8.86
C ASP A 249 5.77 9.66 -7.93
N ASN A 250 4.50 10.04 -8.07
CA ASN A 250 3.88 11.10 -7.27
C ASN A 250 3.58 10.68 -5.83
N ASN A 251 3.32 9.38 -5.58
CA ASN A 251 2.80 8.90 -4.30
C ASN A 251 3.79 7.99 -3.56
N PHE A 252 4.79 7.43 -4.24
CA PHE A 252 5.61 6.36 -3.68
C PHE A 252 6.29 6.73 -2.36
N GLN A 253 7.00 7.87 -2.31
CA GLN A 253 7.71 8.29 -1.09
C GLN A 253 6.73 8.57 0.05
N ALA A 254 5.66 9.32 -0.23
CA ALA A 254 4.62 9.63 0.75
C ALA A 254 3.96 8.36 1.30
N THR A 255 3.79 7.34 0.46
CA THR A 255 3.25 6.04 0.84
C THR A 255 4.20 5.32 1.79
N LEU A 256 5.51 5.28 1.49
CA LEU A 256 6.51 4.68 2.37
C LEU A 256 6.59 5.40 3.73
N ASP A 257 6.61 6.73 3.71
CA ASP A 257 6.67 7.53 4.94
C ASP A 257 5.41 7.35 5.79
N ALA A 258 4.23 7.32 5.14
CA ALA A 258 2.97 7.03 5.81
C ALA A 258 2.92 5.63 6.40
N ALA A 259 3.59 4.65 5.80
CA ALA A 259 3.65 3.27 6.28
C ALA A 259 4.72 3.04 7.37
N PHE A 260 5.72 3.91 7.48
CA PHE A 260 6.87 3.70 8.35
C PHE A 260 6.54 3.77 9.84
N ASN A 261 7.17 2.87 10.61
CA ASN A 261 7.21 2.89 12.07
C ASN A 261 8.64 2.53 12.54
N GLY A 262 9.30 3.46 13.23
CA GLY A 262 10.65 3.27 13.75
C GLY A 262 10.75 2.18 14.83
N ASP A 263 9.66 1.92 15.55
CA ASP A 263 9.65 0.93 16.64
C ASP A 263 9.92 -0.50 16.15
N LEU A 264 9.70 -0.77 14.85
CA LEU A 264 10.03 -2.05 14.21
C LEU A 264 11.54 -2.36 14.27
N TYR A 265 12.39 -1.35 14.50
CA TYR A 265 13.83 -1.48 14.51
C TYR A 265 14.43 -1.36 15.91
N ASN A 266 13.60 -1.24 16.95
CA ASN A 266 14.07 -1.16 18.33
C ASN A 266 14.85 -2.42 18.70
N ASN A 267 16.01 -2.23 19.35
CA ASN A 267 16.93 -3.29 19.77
C ASN A 267 17.58 -4.10 18.63
N LEU A 268 17.54 -3.61 17.38
CA LEU A 268 18.31 -4.19 16.29
C LEU A 268 19.70 -3.55 16.20
N PRO A 269 20.73 -4.28 15.73
CA PRO A 269 22.03 -3.70 15.43
C PRO A 269 21.92 -2.52 14.46
N LEU A 270 22.91 -1.63 14.51
CA LEU A 270 23.00 -0.55 13.53
C LEU A 270 23.28 -1.13 12.14
N GLU A 271 22.55 -0.63 11.15
CA GLU A 271 22.81 -0.97 9.76
C GLU A 271 24.14 -0.35 9.32
N PRO A 272 24.93 -1.04 8.50
CA PRO A 272 26.18 -0.50 7.99
C PRO A 272 25.92 0.72 7.11
N THR A 273 26.83 1.70 7.19
CA THR A 273 26.81 2.85 6.28
C THR A 273 26.98 2.39 4.83
N LEU A 274 26.50 3.19 3.87
CA LEU A 274 26.66 2.94 2.43
C LEU A 274 28.14 2.72 2.01
N GLN A 275 29.08 3.26 2.77
CA GLN A 275 30.52 3.18 2.51
C GLN A 275 31.18 1.99 3.22
N CYS A 276 30.41 1.21 4.00
CA CYS A 276 30.88 0.11 4.82
C CYS A 276 32.06 0.51 5.72
N VAL A 277 32.05 1.75 6.21
CA VAL A 277 33.02 2.20 7.20
C VAL A 277 32.62 1.56 8.52
N PRO A 278 33.55 0.90 9.24
CA PRO A 278 33.27 0.37 10.56
C PRO A 278 32.72 1.47 11.46
N ILE A 279 31.56 1.25 12.05
CA ILE A 279 31.03 2.13 13.10
C ILE A 279 31.87 1.83 14.35
N ASP A 280 32.75 2.74 14.77
CA ASP A 280 33.41 2.59 16.07
C ASP A 280 32.31 2.75 17.14
N PRO A 281 32.13 1.80 18.07
CA PRO A 281 31.17 1.94 19.16
C PRO A 281 31.38 3.20 20.04
N LYS A 282 32.52 3.89 19.87
CA LYS A 282 32.86 5.14 20.55
C LYS A 282 32.69 6.40 19.71
N ASP A 283 32.37 6.27 18.42
CA ASP A 283 32.04 7.45 17.62
C ASP A 283 30.68 7.97 18.09
N PRO A 284 30.61 9.22 18.61
CA PRO A 284 29.33 9.78 18.97
C PRO A 284 28.50 9.85 17.69
N ILE A 285 27.29 9.29 17.75
CA ILE A 285 26.21 9.72 16.86
C ILE A 285 26.22 11.23 16.98
N SER A 286 26.37 11.95 15.86
CA SER A 286 26.14 13.38 15.86
C SER A 286 24.66 13.58 16.17
N ASP A 287 24.34 13.66 17.46
CA ASP A 287 23.18 14.36 17.95
C ASP A 287 23.42 15.82 17.56
N ASP A 288 23.05 16.19 16.34
CA ASP A 288 22.81 17.59 16.07
C ASP A 288 21.77 18.04 17.10
N PRO A 289 22.11 18.97 18.01
CA PRO A 289 21.22 19.31 19.09
C PRO A 289 19.94 19.89 18.49
N ILE A 290 18.80 19.27 18.80
CA ILE A 290 17.51 19.94 18.75
C ILE A 290 17.68 21.19 19.63
N PRO A 291 17.50 22.41 19.10
CA PRO A 291 17.61 23.60 19.92
C PRO A 291 16.49 23.57 20.96
N ASP A 292 16.85 23.25 22.20
CA ASP A 292 16.04 23.47 23.39
C ASP A 292 15.99 24.98 23.69
N ASP A 293 15.26 25.74 22.87
CA ASP A 293 14.63 26.99 23.29
C ASP A 293 13.70 27.51 22.17
N PRO A 294 12.40 27.77 22.45
CA PRO A 294 11.58 28.54 21.53
C PRO A 294 12.15 29.97 21.43
N PRO A 295 12.21 30.57 20.23
CA PRO A 295 12.76 31.92 20.08
C PRO A 295 11.93 32.91 20.90
N LYS A 296 12.60 33.68 21.75
CA LYS A 296 12.02 34.85 22.43
C LYS A 296 11.33 35.73 21.40
N LYS A 297 10.02 35.94 21.57
CA LYS A 297 9.28 37.00 20.90
C LYS A 297 9.95 38.34 21.26
N GLU A 298 10.58 38.98 20.29
CA GLU A 298 10.88 40.41 20.39
C GLU A 298 9.54 41.18 20.37
N GLU A 299 9.35 42.05 21.35
CA GLU A 299 8.21 42.96 21.41
C GLU A 299 8.22 43.91 20.21
N PRO A 300 7.07 44.15 19.55
CA PRO A 300 7.01 45.11 18.46
C PRO A 300 7.23 46.54 19.00
N LYS A 301 8.19 47.24 18.39
CA LYS A 301 8.41 48.68 18.61
C LYS A 301 7.14 49.46 18.27
N LYS A 302 6.74 50.35 19.19
CA LYS A 302 5.72 51.39 19.00
C LYS A 302 6.01 52.21 17.74
N GLU A 303 5.06 52.22 16.83
CA GLU A 303 4.97 53.21 15.75
C GLU A 303 4.04 54.35 16.21
N GLU A 304 4.43 55.60 15.98
CA GLU A 304 3.68 56.81 16.38
C GLU A 304 2.41 57.00 15.52
N PRO A 305 1.33 57.56 16.08
CA PRO A 305 0.05 57.69 15.37
C PRO A 305 0.05 58.89 14.40
N LYS A 306 -0.47 58.66 13.18
CA LYS A 306 -0.79 59.71 12.19
C LYS A 306 -2.25 60.20 12.40
N PRO A 307 -2.58 61.49 12.15
CA PRO A 307 -3.85 62.09 12.57
C PRO A 307 -5.07 61.60 11.77
N GLU A 308 -6.19 61.47 12.47
CA GLU A 308 -7.54 61.15 11.98
C GLU A 308 -8.18 62.31 11.19
N GLU A 309 -8.97 61.98 10.17
CA GLU A 309 -10.02 62.85 9.59
C GLU A 309 -11.40 62.20 9.80
N PRO A 310 -12.48 62.99 9.95
CA PRO A 310 -13.66 62.60 10.71
C PRO A 310 -14.71 61.84 9.90
N THR A 311 -15.31 60.83 10.51
CA THR A 311 -16.54 60.16 10.07
C THR A 311 -17.79 60.93 10.50
N PRO A 312 -18.82 61.07 9.64
CA PRO A 312 -20.14 61.55 10.06
C PRO A 312 -20.96 60.46 10.75
N VAL A 313 -21.82 60.92 11.66
CA VAL A 313 -22.65 60.18 12.63
C VAL A 313 -23.96 59.67 12.03
N ASP A 314 -24.31 58.43 12.41
CA ASP A 314 -25.60 57.72 12.68
C ASP A 314 -26.96 58.43 12.43
N PRO A 315 -28.09 57.70 12.20
CA PRO A 315 -28.72 56.95 13.30
C PRO A 315 -29.59 55.70 13.00
N GLU A 316 -29.64 54.82 14.02
CA GLU A 316 -30.80 54.14 14.63
C GLU A 316 -31.37 52.79 14.10
N ASP A 317 -31.29 51.81 15.02
CA ASP A 317 -31.97 50.52 15.23
C ASP A 317 -33.52 50.66 15.32
N PRO A 318 -34.38 49.64 15.05
CA PRO A 318 -34.68 48.59 16.04
C PRO A 318 -35.10 47.18 15.53
N THR A 319 -34.79 46.19 16.37
CA THR A 319 -35.64 45.06 16.85
C THR A 319 -35.72 43.70 16.13
N GLU A 320 -35.45 42.68 16.97
CA GLU A 320 -35.74 41.24 16.93
C GLU A 320 -37.26 40.91 16.95
N PRO A 321 -37.73 39.65 16.71
CA PRO A 321 -37.70 38.66 17.78
C PRO A 321 -37.47 37.18 17.38
N GLU A 322 -37.08 36.43 18.41
CA GLU A 322 -36.87 34.99 18.51
C GLU A 322 -38.08 34.11 18.08
N GLY A 323 -37.77 32.90 17.59
CA GLY A 323 -38.71 31.81 17.35
C GLY A 323 -38.33 30.53 18.12
N PRO A 324 -39.29 29.66 18.46
CA PRO A 324 -39.21 28.84 19.68
C PRO A 324 -38.54 27.49 19.51
N VAL A 325 -37.93 27.05 20.62
CA VAL A 325 -37.50 25.67 20.90
C VAL A 325 -38.73 24.77 21.11
N PRO A 326 -38.66 23.47 20.77
CA PRO A 326 -39.39 22.48 21.54
C PRO A 326 -38.48 21.45 22.20
N VAL A 327 -38.98 21.07 23.37
CA VAL A 327 -38.45 20.21 24.42
C VAL A 327 -38.62 18.73 24.07
N THR A 328 -37.66 17.95 24.55
CA THR A 328 -37.60 16.51 24.82
C THR A 328 -38.89 15.68 24.69
N SER A 329 -38.80 14.51 24.04
CA SER A 329 -39.35 13.25 24.57
C SER A 329 -38.84 12.04 23.77
N ASP A 330 -38.25 11.12 24.52
CA ASP A 330 -38.10 9.67 24.26
C ASP A 330 -38.50 9.03 25.61
N PRO A 331 -38.88 7.74 25.75
CA PRO A 331 -39.01 6.68 24.75
C PRO A 331 -40.33 5.88 24.86
N ALA A 332 -40.65 5.06 23.86
CA ALA A 332 -41.37 3.77 24.04
C ALA A 332 -41.49 2.99 22.73
N ASP A 333 -40.99 1.75 22.76
CA ASP A 333 -41.57 0.51 22.26
C ASP A 333 -42.44 0.55 20.99
N GLY A 334 -41.90 -0.06 19.93
CA GLY A 334 -42.61 -0.35 18.69
C GLY A 334 -42.03 -1.56 17.97
N LEU A 335 -42.45 -2.74 18.42
CA LEU A 335 -42.78 -3.95 17.65
C LEU A 335 -42.05 -4.13 16.29
N PHE A 336 -41.10 -5.07 16.28
CA PHE A 336 -40.66 -5.75 15.06
C PHE A 336 -41.83 -6.60 14.53
N GLU A 337 -42.27 -6.32 13.31
CA GLU A 337 -43.07 -7.28 12.55
C GLU A 337 -42.14 -8.32 11.90
N ASP A 338 -42.39 -9.58 12.22
CA ASP A 338 -41.76 -10.76 11.63
C ASP A 338 -42.09 -10.84 10.14
N GLY A 339 -41.07 -10.75 9.29
CA GLY A 339 -41.12 -11.17 7.90
C GLY A 339 -41.13 -12.71 7.79
N PRO A 340 -41.74 -13.28 6.74
CA PRO A 340 -42.16 -14.68 6.74
C PRO A 340 -40.98 -15.65 6.70
N GLU A 341 -41.13 -16.70 7.50
CA GLU A 341 -40.31 -17.91 7.56
C GLU A 341 -40.06 -18.52 6.18
N ILE A 342 -38.80 -18.84 5.91
CA ILE A 342 -38.38 -19.66 4.77
C ILE A 342 -38.57 -21.13 5.19
N PRO A 343 -39.30 -21.96 4.44
CA PRO A 343 -39.47 -23.37 4.79
C PRO A 343 -38.14 -24.13 4.69
N GLU A 344 -37.78 -24.76 5.79
CA GLU A 344 -36.79 -25.82 5.88
C GLU A 344 -37.40 -27.10 5.28
N GLU A 345 -37.04 -27.48 4.06
CA GLU A 345 -37.33 -28.82 3.54
C GLU A 345 -36.22 -29.35 2.63
N ALA A 346 -35.86 -30.61 2.95
CA ALA A 346 -35.17 -31.62 2.14
C ALA A 346 -33.64 -31.52 1.96
N LEU A 347 -32.93 -32.01 2.97
CA LEU A 347 -31.71 -32.81 2.78
C LEU A 347 -32.05 -34.08 1.99
N PRO A 348 -31.24 -34.50 0.98
CA PRO A 348 -31.13 -35.90 0.64
C PRO A 348 -29.92 -36.51 1.37
N ALA A 349 -30.21 -37.52 2.19
CA ALA A 349 -29.25 -38.50 2.66
C ALA A 349 -28.86 -39.46 1.52
N ASP A 350 -27.62 -39.92 1.59
CA ASP A 350 -27.08 -41.20 1.09
C ASP A 350 -27.42 -41.61 -0.35
N GLY A 351 -26.48 -41.34 -1.26
CA GLY A 351 -26.42 -41.89 -2.61
C GLY A 351 -24.98 -42.22 -3.00
N LEU A 352 -24.64 -43.50 -2.83
CA LEU A 352 -23.65 -44.34 -3.53
C LEU A 352 -22.63 -43.64 -4.46
N PHE A 353 -21.35 -43.85 -4.14
CA PHE A 353 -20.22 -43.76 -5.07
C PHE A 353 -20.52 -44.61 -6.31
N GLU A 354 -20.64 -44.00 -7.49
CA GLU A 354 -20.46 -44.70 -8.75
C GLU A 354 -19.02 -44.46 -9.23
N ASP A 355 -18.27 -45.55 -9.36
CA ASP A 355 -16.97 -45.57 -10.01
C ASP A 355 -17.13 -45.10 -11.48
N GLY A 356 -16.45 -44.02 -11.82
CA GLY A 356 -16.32 -43.57 -13.20
C GLY A 356 -15.55 -44.60 -14.04
N PRO A 357 -15.78 -44.66 -15.37
CA PRO A 357 -15.20 -45.69 -16.22
C PRO A 357 -13.66 -45.60 -16.25
N GLU A 358 -13.03 -46.76 -16.07
CA GLU A 358 -11.59 -46.99 -16.24
C GLU A 358 -11.12 -46.46 -17.60
N ILE A 359 -10.09 -45.61 -17.56
CA ILE A 359 -9.38 -45.13 -18.75
C ILE A 359 -8.44 -46.26 -19.19
N PRO A 360 -8.48 -46.74 -20.45
CA PRO A 360 -7.55 -47.76 -20.91
C PRO A 360 -6.10 -47.25 -20.89
N GLU A 361 -5.25 -47.98 -20.18
CA GLU A 361 -3.81 -47.80 -20.16
C GLU A 361 -3.23 -48.34 -21.48
N GLU A 362 -3.03 -47.47 -22.48
CA GLU A 362 -2.23 -47.82 -23.65
C GLU A 362 -1.44 -46.62 -24.22
N ALA A 363 -0.12 -46.82 -24.26
CA ALA A 363 0.90 -46.16 -25.10
C ALA A 363 1.34 -44.71 -24.77
N LEU A 364 2.17 -44.57 -23.72
CA LEU A 364 3.25 -43.58 -23.72
C LEU A 364 4.53 -44.22 -24.27
N PRO A 365 5.22 -43.61 -25.25
CA PRO A 365 6.48 -44.15 -25.77
C PRO A 365 7.60 -44.04 -24.72
N ALA A 366 8.31 -45.16 -24.53
CA ALA A 366 9.48 -45.26 -23.67
C ALA A 366 10.59 -44.29 -24.11
N ASP A 367 11.05 -43.45 -23.20
CA ASP A 367 12.29 -42.68 -23.34
C ASP A 367 13.47 -43.52 -22.79
N PRO A 368 14.42 -43.94 -23.64
CA PRO A 368 15.48 -44.85 -23.25
C PRO A 368 16.72 -44.10 -22.76
N THR A 369 16.66 -43.37 -21.64
CA THR A 369 17.89 -42.91 -20.95
C THR A 369 17.73 -42.78 -19.44
N PHE A 370 17.70 -43.91 -18.73
CA PHE A 370 18.11 -43.89 -17.32
C PHE A 370 18.74 -45.22 -16.89
N THR A 371 20.06 -45.22 -16.72
CA THR A 371 20.82 -46.30 -16.07
C THR A 371 21.28 -45.82 -14.69
N PRO A 372 20.77 -46.39 -13.58
CA PRO A 372 21.41 -46.21 -12.28
C PRO A 372 22.63 -47.15 -12.18
N THR A 373 23.77 -46.57 -11.79
CA THR A 373 25.03 -47.27 -11.47
C THR A 373 25.01 -47.62 -9.96
N PRO A 374 25.66 -48.72 -9.52
CA PRO A 374 25.18 -49.59 -8.43
C PRO A 374 25.35 -49.06 -7.00
#